data_AF-A0A4R8RK36-F1
#
_entry.id   AF-A0A4R8RK36-F1
#
_cell.length_a   1.000
_cell.length_b   1.000
_cell.length_c   1.000
_cell.angle_alpha   90.00
_cell.angle_beta   90.00
_cell.angle_gamma   90.00
#
_symmetry.space_group_name_H-M   'P 1'
#
loop_
_entity.id
_entity.type
_entity.pdbx_description
1 polymer ?
#
loop_
_entity_poly.entity_id
_entity_poly.type
_entity_poly.pdbx_seq_one_letter_code
_entity_poly.pdbx_strand_id
1 'polypeptide(L)'
;MDIDMSRRNKVPRPLSDTERSRLDEFIDSIHYSARYSDSEYEYRHVQLPKAMLKAIPKDYHDSSHGTLKLLWEEEWRALGITQSLGWEHYEVHEPEPHILLFKSVPLPIQTSSIIHV
;
A
#
# COMPACT_ATOMS: atom_id res chain seq x y z
N MET A 1 11.78 -4.80 -11.40
CA MET A 1 11.96 -3.78 -10.34
C MET A 1 12.00 -4.49 -9.00
N ASP A 2 13.18 -4.58 -8.39
CA ASP A 2 13.35 -5.16 -7.06
C ASP A 2 12.88 -4.18 -6.00
N ILE A 3 11.99 -4.63 -5.12
CA ILE A 3 11.51 -3.85 -3.98
C ILE A 3 12.67 -3.73 -2.99
N ASP A 4 13.05 -2.51 -2.63
CA ASP A 4 14.09 -2.29 -1.62
C ASP A 4 13.58 -2.68 -0.23
N MET A 5 13.86 -3.92 0.16
CA MET A 5 13.46 -4.50 1.44
C MET A 5 14.07 -3.77 2.64
N SER A 6 15.11 -2.95 2.46
CA SER A 6 15.67 -2.14 3.54
C SER A 6 14.73 -1.03 4.00
N ARG A 7 13.82 -0.58 3.12
CA ARG A 7 12.81 0.45 3.40
C ARG A 7 11.51 -0.11 3.98
N ARG A 8 11.42 -1.42 4.21
CA ARG A 8 10.26 -2.11 4.79
C ARG A 8 10.54 -2.58 6.21
N ASN A 9 9.53 -2.66 7.06
CA ASN A 9 9.67 -3.39 8.33
C ASN A 9 9.96 -4.87 8.06
N LYS A 10 10.86 -5.50 8.84
CA LYS A 10 11.19 -6.94 8.69
C LYS A 10 9.98 -7.85 8.91
N VAL A 11 9.06 -7.42 9.77
CA VAL A 11 7.80 -8.09 10.06
C VAL A 11 6.67 -7.05 10.04
N PRO A 12 5.45 -7.43 9.62
CA PRO A 12 4.30 -6.54 9.68
C PRO A 12 4.08 -6.02 11.11
N ARG A 13 3.98 -4.71 11.27
CA ARG A 13 3.58 -4.11 12.55
C ARG A 13 2.06 -3.97 12.55
N PRO A 14 1.32 -4.62 13.45
CA PRO A 14 -0.11 -4.35 13.59
C PRO A 14 -0.35 -3.01 14.31
N LEU A 15 -1.38 -2.28 13.88
CA LEU A 15 -1.89 -1.13 14.63
C LEU A 15 -2.72 -1.60 15.83
N SER A 16 -2.54 -0.92 16.97
CA SER A 16 -3.43 -1.04 18.13
C SER A 16 -4.81 -0.43 17.84
N ASP A 17 -5.83 -0.81 18.61
CA ASP A 17 -7.21 -0.29 18.43
C ASP A 17 -7.27 1.24 18.53
N THR A 18 -6.51 1.83 19.46
CA THR A 18 -6.42 3.29 19.61
C THR A 18 -5.78 3.97 18.40
N GLU A 19 -4.76 3.35 17.79
CA GLU A 19 -4.13 3.90 16.59
C GLU A 19 -5.06 3.79 15.38
N ARG A 20 -5.77 2.67 15.22
CA ARG A 20 -6.77 2.48 14.16
C ARG A 20 -7.89 3.51 14.27
N SER A 21 -8.47 3.68 15.46
CA SER A 21 -9.58 4.61 15.68
C SER A 21 -9.21 6.07 15.34
N ARG A 22 -7.95 6.48 15.49
CA ARG A 22 -7.47 7.80 15.07
C ARG A 22 -7.39 7.97 13.56
N LEU A 23 -7.31 6.88 12.80
CA LEU A 23 -7.24 6.91 11.35
C LEU A 23 -8.62 6.87 10.70
N ASP A 24 -9.64 6.37 11.41
CA ASP A 24 -11.01 6.20 10.91
C ASP A 24 -11.58 7.49 10.30
N GLU A 25 -11.32 8.65 10.89
CA GLU A 25 -11.81 9.95 10.37
C GLU A 25 -11.24 10.32 8.99
N PHE A 26 -10.12 9.71 8.58
CA PHE A 26 -9.44 10.01 7.32
C PHE A 26 -9.75 9.02 6.19
N ILE A 27 -10.33 7.85 6.52
CA ILE A 27 -10.52 6.74 5.57
C ILE A 27 -11.31 7.20 4.34
N ASP A 28 -12.42 7.92 4.56
CA ASP A 28 -13.29 8.40 3.48
C ASP A 28 -12.62 9.46 2.59
N SER A 29 -11.52 10.06 3.04
CA SER A 29 -10.76 11.08 2.28
C SER A 29 -9.58 10.49 1.50
N ILE A 30 -9.33 9.18 1.60
CA ILE A 30 -8.28 8.50 0.84
C ILE A 30 -8.65 8.50 -0.66
N HIS A 31 -7.76 9.02 -1.50
CA HIS A 31 -7.97 9.08 -2.94
C HIS A 31 -7.25 7.93 -3.65
N TYR A 32 -7.98 7.29 -4.57
CA TYR A 32 -7.46 6.21 -5.41
C TYR A 32 -7.38 6.68 -6.86
N SER A 33 -6.21 6.58 -7.47
CA SER A 33 -6.09 6.91 -8.89
C SER A 33 -6.69 5.85 -9.81
N ALA A 34 -6.87 6.23 -11.07
CA ALA A 34 -7.16 5.30 -12.14
C ALA A 34 -6.03 4.27 -12.26
N ARG A 35 -6.38 3.05 -12.67
CA ARG A 35 -5.41 1.99 -12.92
C ARG A 35 -4.76 2.22 -14.27
N TYR A 36 -3.45 2.03 -14.34
CA TYR A 36 -2.68 2.09 -15.58
C TYR A 36 -1.78 0.86 -15.65
N SER A 37 -1.59 0.27 -16.82
CA SER A 37 -0.84 -0.98 -16.97
C SER A 37 0.24 -0.86 -18.03
N ASP A 38 1.32 -1.61 -17.86
CA ASP A 38 2.27 -1.90 -18.92
C ASP A 38 2.12 -3.35 -19.40
N SER A 39 3.17 -3.92 -19.99
CA SER A 39 3.15 -5.31 -20.49
C SER A 39 3.28 -6.37 -19.39
N GLU A 40 3.67 -5.99 -18.17
CA GLU A 40 4.04 -6.90 -17.08
C GLU A 40 3.17 -6.70 -15.82
N TYR A 41 2.78 -5.45 -15.48
CA TYR A 41 2.04 -5.12 -14.27
C TYR A 41 0.90 -4.12 -14.49
N GLU A 42 -0.06 -4.13 -13.55
CA GLU A 42 -1.03 -3.05 -13.36
C GLU A 42 -0.56 -2.16 -12.20
N TYR A 43 -0.75 -0.86 -12.30
CA TYR A 43 -0.28 0.14 -11.36
C TYR A 43 -1.41 1.07 -10.93
N ARG A 44 -1.24 1.61 -9.73
CA ARG A 44 -2.12 2.62 -9.12
C ARG A 44 -1.31 3.37 -8.07
N HIS A 45 -1.71 4.59 -7.81
CA HIS A 45 -1.27 5.31 -6.62
C HIS A 45 -2.45 5.62 -5.70
N VAL A 46 -2.18 5.62 -4.40
CA VAL A 46 -3.14 6.01 -3.37
C VAL A 46 -2.61 7.26 -2.70
N GLN A 47 -3.44 8.29 -2.64
CA GLN A 47 -3.11 9.55 -2.01
C GLN A 47 -3.82 9.63 -0.66
N LEU A 48 -3.03 9.65 0.40
CA LEU A 48 -3.51 9.85 1.77
C LEU A 48 -3.75 11.35 2.04
N PRO A 49 -4.74 11.70 2.86
CA PRO A 49 -4.87 13.05 3.39
C PRO A 49 -3.59 13.44 4.15
N LYS A 50 -3.07 14.65 3.93
CA LYS A 50 -1.87 15.14 4.64
C LYS A 50 -2.01 15.12 6.16
N ALA A 51 -3.23 15.28 6.67
CA ALA A 51 -3.54 15.17 8.09
C ALA A 51 -3.40 13.72 8.60
N MET A 52 -3.85 12.74 7.81
CA MET A 52 -3.70 11.32 8.11
C MET A 52 -2.23 10.93 8.25
N LEU A 53 -1.36 11.43 7.36
CA LEU A 53 0.09 11.16 7.42
C LEU A 53 0.71 11.52 8.79
N LYS A 54 0.20 12.57 9.44
CA LYS A 54 0.64 13.00 10.78
C LYS A 54 0.05 12.14 11.91
N ALA A 55 -1.10 11.52 11.68
CA ALA A 55 -1.75 10.61 12.62
C ALA A 55 -1.14 9.20 12.59
N ILE A 56 -0.50 8.82 11.47
CA ILE A 56 0.19 7.54 11.32
C ILE A 56 1.34 7.44 12.35
N PRO A 57 1.45 6.31 13.08
CA PRO A 57 2.50 6.12 14.07
C PRO A 57 3.91 6.22 13.48
N LYS A 58 4.84 6.79 14.25
CA LYS A 58 6.23 7.06 13.81
C LYS A 58 6.98 5.81 13.34
N ASP A 59 6.63 4.62 13.83
CA ASP A 59 7.26 3.36 13.41
C ASP A 59 7.01 3.01 11.94
N TYR A 60 5.98 3.60 11.31
CA TYR A 60 5.73 3.48 9.87
C TYR A 60 6.43 4.57 9.04
N HIS A 61 7.06 5.55 9.68
CA HIS A 61 7.80 6.59 8.98
C HIS A 61 9.26 6.18 8.82
N ASP A 62 9.80 6.48 7.65
CA ASP A 62 11.21 6.42 7.34
C ASP A 62 11.86 7.76 7.72
N SER A 63 12.50 7.78 8.89
CA SER A 63 13.17 8.98 9.42
C SER A 63 14.28 9.53 8.53
N SER A 64 14.82 8.72 7.61
CA SER A 64 15.91 9.13 6.73
C SER A 64 15.40 9.92 5.52
N HIS A 65 14.22 9.55 5.01
CA HIS A 65 13.67 10.11 3.77
C HIS A 65 12.47 11.03 4.01
N GLY A 66 11.92 11.07 5.22
CA GLY A 66 10.72 11.86 5.54
C GLY A 66 9.44 11.32 4.89
N THR A 67 9.46 10.04 4.51
CA THR A 67 8.35 9.35 3.87
C THR A 67 7.79 8.25 4.77
N LEU A 68 6.72 7.58 4.34
CA LEU A 68 6.38 6.29 4.93
C LEU A 68 7.41 5.23 4.51
N LYS A 69 7.57 4.21 5.34
CA LYS A 69 8.22 2.96 4.97
C LYS A 69 7.38 2.23 3.93
N LEU A 70 7.99 1.30 3.22
CA LEU A 70 7.24 0.30 2.48
C LEU A 70 6.38 -0.51 3.45
N LEU A 71 5.16 -0.82 3.02
CA LEU A 71 4.12 -1.37 3.89
C LEU A 71 3.78 -2.79 3.45
N TRP A 72 3.62 -3.69 4.41
CA TRP A 72 2.99 -4.99 4.21
C TRP A 72 1.52 -4.86 3.85
N GLU A 73 0.96 -5.90 3.23
CA GLU A 73 -0.48 -5.95 2.91
C GLU A 73 -1.34 -5.69 4.13
N GLU A 74 -1.00 -6.34 5.24
CA GLU A 74 -1.68 -6.18 6.51
C GLU A 74 -1.53 -4.76 7.07
N GLU A 75 -0.39 -4.10 6.84
CA GLU A 75 -0.11 -2.74 7.32
C GLU A 75 -0.92 -1.71 6.54
N TRP A 76 -0.86 -1.71 5.21
CA TRP A 76 -1.61 -0.72 4.43
C TRP A 76 -3.12 -0.94 4.51
N ARG A 77 -3.59 -2.20 4.63
CA ARG A 77 -5.01 -2.48 4.91
C ARG A 77 -5.43 -1.96 6.28
N ALA A 78 -4.57 -2.10 7.30
CA ALA A 78 -4.87 -1.59 8.64
C ALA A 78 -4.92 -0.05 8.69
N LEU A 79 -4.25 0.66 7.78
CA LEU A 79 -4.40 2.11 7.60
C LEU A 79 -5.75 2.52 6.99
N GLY A 80 -6.59 1.56 6.57
CA GLY A 80 -7.88 1.84 5.91
C GLY A 80 -7.80 1.89 4.38
N ILE A 81 -6.64 1.63 3.79
CA ILE A 81 -6.51 1.54 2.33
C ILE A 81 -7.20 0.25 1.87
N THR A 82 -8.25 0.38 1.07
CA THR A 82 -9.02 -0.75 0.54
C THR A 82 -8.76 -0.93 -0.96
N GLN A 83 -8.20 -2.07 -1.34
CA GLN A 83 -7.94 -2.46 -2.72
C GLN A 83 -8.22 -3.97 -2.92
N SER A 84 -8.31 -4.42 -4.18
CA SER A 84 -8.43 -5.85 -4.52
C SER A 84 -7.22 -6.66 -4.05
N LEU A 85 -7.24 -7.98 -4.23
CA LEU A 85 -6.09 -8.83 -3.93
C LEU A 85 -4.98 -8.62 -4.96
N GLY A 86 -3.72 -8.85 -4.55
CA GLY A 86 -2.55 -8.86 -5.45
C GLY A 86 -1.78 -7.54 -5.56
N TRP A 87 -2.22 -6.48 -4.87
CA TRP A 87 -1.52 -5.18 -4.84
C TRP A 87 -0.37 -5.16 -3.84
N GLU A 88 0.81 -4.76 -4.31
CA GLU A 88 2.02 -4.59 -3.53
C GLU A 88 2.44 -3.11 -3.51
N HIS A 89 2.63 -2.56 -2.31
CA HIS A 89 3.26 -1.25 -2.13
C HIS A 89 4.76 -1.39 -2.42
N TYR A 90 5.20 -0.90 -3.57
CA TYR A 90 6.54 -1.20 -4.09
C TYR A 90 7.52 -0.03 -4.01
N GLU A 91 7.02 1.20 -3.96
CA GLU A 91 7.83 2.41 -3.97
C GLU A 91 7.12 3.55 -3.24
N VAL A 92 7.93 4.48 -2.71
CA VAL A 92 7.46 5.67 -2.02
C VAL A 92 7.90 6.90 -2.79
N HIS A 93 6.97 7.83 -3.02
CA HIS A 93 7.27 9.06 -3.74
C HIS A 93 7.82 10.12 -2.78
N GLU A 94 9.14 10.35 -2.80
CA GLU A 94 9.80 11.30 -1.88
C GLU A 94 9.29 12.74 -1.98
N PRO A 95 9.03 13.31 -3.17
CA PRO A 95 8.48 14.67 -3.28
C PRO A 95 7.10 14.81 -2.63
N GLU A 96 6.29 13.74 -2.64
CA GLU A 96 4.94 13.74 -2.08
C GLU A 96 4.73 12.49 -1.19
N PRO A 97 5.15 12.55 0.10
CA PRO A 97 5.17 11.38 1.00
C PRO A 97 3.78 10.81 1.34
N HIS A 98 2.73 11.53 0.93
CA HIS A 98 1.34 11.14 1.08
C HIS A 98 0.85 10.31 -0.11
N ILE A 99 1.66 10.12 -1.15
CA ILE A 99 1.37 9.29 -2.31
C ILE A 99 2.10 7.94 -2.15
N LEU A 100 1.32 6.87 -2.13
CA LEU A 100 1.78 5.48 -2.03
C LEU A 100 1.64 4.80 -3.40
N LEU A 101 2.69 4.13 -3.89
CA LEU A 101 2.70 3.50 -5.21
C LEU A 101 2.46 2.00 -5.11
N PHE A 102 1.42 1.52 -5.78
CA PHE A 102 1.03 0.12 -5.78
C PHE A 102 1.20 -0.49 -7.17
N LYS A 103 1.67 -1.73 -7.22
CA LYS A 103 1.68 -2.58 -8.41
C LYS A 103 0.88 -3.84 -8.12
N SER A 104 0.02 -4.28 -9.03
CA SER A 104 -0.68 -5.55 -8.95
C SER A 104 0.08 -6.58 -9.76
N VAL A 105 0.45 -7.68 -9.13
CA VAL A 105 0.96 -8.85 -9.85
C VAL A 105 -0.24 -9.55 -10.48
N PRO A 106 -0.22 -9.87 -11.79
CA PRO A 106 -1.26 -10.70 -12.37
C PRO A 106 -1.29 -12.02 -11.63
N LEU A 107 -2.45 -12.36 -11.04
CA LEU A 107 -2.66 -13.71 -10.52
C LEU A 107 -2.39 -14.68 -11.67
N PRO A 108 -1.63 -15.78 -11.45
CA PRO A 108 -1.49 -16.79 -12.49
C PRO A 108 -2.90 -17.20 -12.89
N ILE A 109 -3.24 -16.98 -14.16
CA ILE A 109 -4.47 -17.45 -14.76
C ILE A 109 -4.58 -18.91 -14.36
N GLN A 110 -5.52 -19.25 -13.46
CA GLN A 110 -5.88 -20.64 -13.27
C GLN A 110 -6.48 -21.06 -14.60
N THR A 111 -5.67 -21.68 -15.46
CA THR A 111 -6.15 -22.45 -16.58
C THR A 111 -7.08 -23.50 -15.96
N SER A 112 -8.38 -23.22 -15.96
CA SER A 112 -9.38 -24.25 -15.74
C SER A 112 -9.11 -25.29 -16.82
N SER A 113 -8.45 -26.38 -16.43
CA SER A 113 -8.38 -27.58 -17.23
C SER A 113 -9.80 -27.99 -17.52
N ILE A 114 -10.29 -27.64 -18.72
CA ILE A 114 -11.50 -28.20 -19.29
C ILE A 114 -11.17 -29.68 -19.49
N ILE A 115 -11.57 -30.49 -18.51
CA ILE A 115 -11.63 -31.94 -18.65
C ILE A 115 -12.68 -32.18 -19.73
N HIS A 116 -12.22 -32.46 -20.95
CA HIS A 116 -13.07 -33.05 -21.98
C HIS A 116 -13.45 -34.44 -21.48
N VAL A 117 -14.75 -34.62 -21.24
CA VAL A 117 -15.40 -35.91 -21.01
C VAL A 117 -15.79 -36.49 -22.35
#